data_AF-A0A3L8P4J9-F1
#
_entry.id   AF-A0A3L8P4J9-F1
#
_cell.length_a   1.000
_cell.length_b   1.000
_cell.length_c   1.000
_cell.angle_alpha   90.00
_cell.angle_beta   90.00
_cell.angle_gamma   90.00
#
_symmetry.space_group_name_H-M   'P 1'
#
loop_
_entity.id
_entity.type
_entity.pdbx_description
1 polymer ?
#
loop_
_entity_poly.entity_id
_entity_poly.type
_entity_poly.pdbx_seq_one_letter_code
_entity_poly.pdbx_strand_id
1 'polypeptide(L)'
;MHPCRGSEGAGDPGTVGGVSRLRSLVTPHRDRPLLDRDNLLRVSAAAAGVVGLVQAGAATVAVRTGRRDAADVVWGPGLAAVAVSSALVGSGDPVRRWTLAGLTSAWATRLGRLIVQRVAGSDEEDPRYTEFLEGDPVPVVIGKVFLTQGLAQLLVSAPLQVAAATRLPDSARRWLFPAGVAVMAGGAVVEALADRQKAQYQERDDEDKPDVLDTGLWAWSRHPNYFGDSCVWAGAWLASAASPPAGLTAPAPIAMAYLLVYATGAKRTEKRMEKREAYRDYQRRVAFFLPRPPKS
;
A
#
# COMPACT_ATOMS: atom_id res chain seq x y z
N MET A 1 -1.40 -82.73 47.36
CA MET A 1 -1.61 -81.32 46.95
C MET A 1 -0.43 -80.88 46.08
N HIS A 2 -0.62 -80.83 44.76
CA HIS A 2 -0.21 -79.78 43.81
C HIS A 2 -0.15 -80.35 42.38
N PRO A 3 -0.58 -79.59 41.34
CA PRO A 3 -0.94 -80.13 40.04
C PRO A 3 0.02 -79.71 38.90
N CYS A 4 -0.35 -80.16 37.71
CA CYS A 4 0.31 -80.06 36.40
C CYS A 4 0.32 -78.67 35.72
N ARG A 5 1.27 -78.56 34.77
CA ARG A 5 1.28 -77.87 33.45
C ARG A 5 1.31 -76.33 33.36
N GLY A 6 2.11 -75.86 32.39
CA GLY A 6 1.90 -74.60 31.66
C GLY A 6 3.18 -73.92 31.17
N SER A 7 3.57 -74.18 29.92
CA SER A 7 4.56 -73.39 29.18
C SER A 7 3.86 -72.22 28.47
N GLU A 8 4.25 -70.98 28.72
CA GLU A 8 3.86 -69.82 27.90
C GLU A 8 5.01 -68.79 27.84
N GLY A 9 5.31 -68.36 26.61
CA GLY A 9 6.41 -67.46 26.29
C GLY A 9 6.11 -66.01 26.70
N ALA A 10 7.13 -65.33 27.20
CA ALA A 10 7.07 -63.90 27.44
C ALA A 10 7.17 -63.15 26.09
N GLY A 11 6.07 -62.52 25.71
CA GLY A 11 5.98 -61.57 24.60
C GLY A 11 6.66 -60.24 24.93
N ASP A 12 7.37 -59.73 23.93
CA ASP A 12 8.07 -58.45 23.84
C ASP A 12 7.14 -57.23 24.03
N PRO A 13 7.42 -56.26 24.93
CA PRO A 13 6.63 -55.05 25.08
C PRO A 13 7.13 -53.98 24.09
N GLY A 14 6.89 -54.21 22.81
CA GLY A 14 7.54 -53.46 21.74
C GLY A 14 6.64 -52.72 20.76
N THR A 15 5.38 -52.36 21.03
CA THR A 15 4.59 -51.59 20.02
C THR A 15 3.34 -50.87 20.53
N VAL A 16 3.49 -49.76 21.26
CA VAL A 16 2.35 -48.80 21.47
C VAL A 16 2.71 -47.34 21.09
N GLY A 17 3.98 -47.05 20.79
CA GLY A 17 4.44 -45.68 20.48
C GLY A 17 4.21 -45.19 19.04
N GLY A 18 3.95 -46.09 18.09
CA GLY A 18 3.90 -45.75 16.65
C GLY A 18 2.59 -45.14 16.17
N VAL A 19 1.45 -45.61 16.70
CA VAL A 19 0.12 -45.20 16.22
C VAL A 19 -0.25 -43.78 16.67
N SER A 20 0.27 -43.33 17.81
CA SER A 20 0.04 -41.98 18.35
C SER A 20 0.80 -40.89 17.56
N ARG A 21 2.04 -41.18 17.11
CA ARG A 21 2.83 -40.23 16.30
C ARG A 21 2.38 -40.12 14.84
N LEU A 22 1.69 -41.14 14.30
CA LEU A 22 1.16 -41.09 12.94
C LEU A 22 -0.17 -40.34 12.83
N ARG A 23 -0.95 -40.23 13.93
CA ARG A 23 -2.16 -39.39 13.96
C ARG A 23 -1.89 -37.89 13.98
N SER A 24 -0.72 -37.44 14.43
CA SER A 24 -0.37 -36.01 14.42
C SER A 24 0.12 -35.49 13.06
N LEU A 25 0.52 -36.39 12.16
CA LEU A 25 1.04 -36.06 10.83
C LEU A 25 -0.06 -35.93 9.76
N VAL A 26 -1.30 -36.26 10.09
CA VAL A 26 -2.46 -36.16 9.19
C VAL A 26 -3.60 -35.46 9.93
N THR A 27 -3.34 -34.26 10.45
CA THR A 27 -4.45 -33.31 10.63
C THR A 27 -4.72 -32.70 9.25
N PRO A 28 -5.92 -32.89 8.68
CA PRO A 28 -6.25 -32.27 7.41
C PRO A 28 -6.10 -30.75 7.58
N HIS A 29 -5.61 -30.08 6.54
CA HIS A 29 -5.36 -28.63 6.53
C HIS A 29 -6.60 -27.76 6.80
N ARG A 30 -7.75 -28.40 7.05
CA ARG A 30 -9.12 -27.88 7.14
C ARG A 30 -9.45 -27.22 8.48
N ASP A 31 -8.74 -27.54 9.57
CA ASP A 31 -9.13 -27.13 10.94
C ASP A 31 -8.30 -25.97 11.53
N ARG A 32 -7.38 -25.36 10.76
CA ARG A 32 -6.64 -24.18 11.25
C ARG A 32 -7.47 -22.92 11.05
N PRO A 33 -7.55 -22.02 12.06
CA PRO A 33 -8.27 -20.77 11.92
C PRO A 33 -7.69 -19.94 10.76
N LEU A 34 -8.57 -19.28 10.00
CA LEU A 34 -8.19 -18.39 8.89
C LEU A 34 -7.29 -17.22 9.35
N LEU A 35 -7.42 -16.84 10.63
CA LEU A 35 -6.61 -15.84 11.29
C LEU A 35 -5.75 -16.50 12.38
N ASP A 36 -4.45 -16.47 12.16
CA ASP A 36 -3.43 -16.71 13.18
C ASP A 36 -3.06 -15.36 13.81
N ARG A 37 -3.43 -15.16 15.08
CA ARG A 37 -3.23 -13.89 15.80
C ARG A 37 -1.75 -13.61 16.03
N ASP A 38 -0.95 -14.63 16.34
CA ASP A 38 0.47 -14.47 16.59
C ASP A 38 1.19 -14.08 15.31
N ASN A 39 0.77 -14.68 14.18
CA ASN A 39 1.26 -14.29 12.87
C ASN A 39 0.88 -12.84 12.51
N LEU A 40 -0.37 -12.43 12.74
CA LEU A 40 -0.80 -11.05 12.47
C LEU A 40 -0.03 -10.05 13.35
N LEU A 41 0.14 -10.34 14.64
CA LEU A 41 0.92 -9.49 15.56
C LEU A 41 2.37 -9.37 15.10
N ARG A 42 3.01 -10.48 14.71
CA ARG A 42 4.37 -10.47 14.17
C ARG A 42 4.49 -9.62 12.91
N VAL A 43 3.56 -9.78 11.96
CA VAL A 43 3.55 -9.00 10.71
C VAL A 43 3.36 -7.51 10.99
N SER A 44 2.38 -7.15 11.84
CA SER A 44 2.12 -5.75 12.18
C SER A 44 3.24 -5.12 13.00
N ALA A 45 3.89 -5.86 13.89
CA ALA A 45 5.06 -5.40 14.63
C ALA A 45 6.26 -5.15 13.69
N ALA A 46 6.50 -6.05 12.74
CA ALA A 46 7.54 -5.86 11.73
C ALA A 46 7.26 -4.63 10.85
N ALA A 47 6.01 -4.46 10.40
CA ALA A 47 5.59 -3.28 9.65
C ALA A 47 5.80 -1.98 10.45
N ALA A 48 5.40 -1.95 11.72
CA ALA A 48 5.61 -0.81 12.61
C ALA A 48 7.09 -0.49 12.83
N GLY A 49 7.93 -1.51 13.05
CA GLY A 49 9.38 -1.35 13.18
C GLY A 49 10.01 -0.78 11.91
N VAL A 50 9.64 -1.31 10.74
CA VAL A 50 10.15 -0.83 9.44
C VAL A 50 9.73 0.62 9.17
N VAL A 51 8.45 0.95 9.40
CA VAL A 51 7.97 2.35 9.26
C VAL A 51 8.71 3.26 10.23
N GLY A 52 8.88 2.86 11.48
CA GLY A 52 9.64 3.63 12.47
C GLY A 52 11.07 3.91 12.02
N LEU A 53 11.77 2.91 11.49
CA LEU A 53 13.13 3.07 10.98
C LEU A 53 13.20 3.99 9.76
N VAL A 54 12.28 3.82 8.80
CA VAL A 54 12.22 4.65 7.59
C VAL A 54 11.93 6.11 7.96
N GLN A 55 10.94 6.36 8.81
CA GLN A 55 10.55 7.71 9.22
C GLN A 55 11.60 8.37 10.11
N ALA A 56 12.26 7.62 11.00
CA ALA A 56 13.37 8.15 11.81
C ALA A 56 14.57 8.53 10.93
N GLY A 57 14.92 7.69 9.95
CA GLY A 57 15.97 8.00 8.98
C GLY A 57 15.64 9.28 8.19
N ALA A 58 14.41 9.37 7.68
CA ALA A 58 13.95 10.53 6.92
C ALA A 58 13.88 11.82 7.77
N ALA A 59 13.40 11.72 9.02
CA ALA A 59 13.40 12.83 9.97
C ALA A 59 14.83 13.31 10.27
N THR A 60 15.79 12.38 10.40
CA THR A 60 17.19 12.74 10.64
C THR A 60 17.78 13.49 9.44
N VAL A 61 17.49 13.05 8.22
CA VAL A 61 17.87 13.78 6.99
C VAL A 61 17.20 15.16 6.95
N ALA A 62 15.93 15.25 7.31
CA ALA A 62 15.18 16.50 7.32
C ALA A 62 15.73 17.51 8.33
N VAL A 63 16.13 17.06 9.53
CA VAL A 63 16.79 17.92 10.53
C VAL A 63 18.13 18.45 10.01
N ARG A 64 18.92 17.61 9.31
CA ARG A 64 20.25 18.00 8.81
C ARG A 64 20.19 18.92 7.61
N THR A 65 19.24 18.70 6.71
CA THR A 65 19.11 19.45 5.45
C THR A 65 18.16 20.64 5.55
N GLY A 66 17.34 20.71 6.61
CA GLY A 66 16.25 21.68 6.74
C GLY A 66 15.02 21.38 5.89
N ARG A 67 15.10 20.38 4.99
CA ARG A 67 14.07 20.01 4.01
C ARG A 67 13.16 18.89 4.54
N ARG A 68 11.85 19.11 4.57
CA ARG A 68 10.84 18.16 5.07
C ARG A 68 10.12 17.40 3.96
N ASP A 69 10.30 17.80 2.70
CA ASP A 69 9.89 17.04 1.51
C ASP A 69 10.51 15.63 1.42
N ALA A 70 11.54 15.34 2.22
CA ALA A 70 12.03 13.99 2.48
C ALA A 70 10.91 13.00 2.86
N ALA A 71 9.84 13.47 3.51
CA ALA A 71 8.65 12.68 3.83
C ALA A 71 7.95 12.09 2.58
N ASP A 72 7.92 12.82 1.45
CA ASP A 72 7.36 12.31 0.19
C ASP A 72 8.25 11.26 -0.44
N VAL A 73 9.56 11.51 -0.39
CA VAL A 73 10.57 10.64 -0.97
C VAL A 73 10.49 9.25 -0.33
N VAL A 74 10.24 9.19 0.98
CA VAL A 74 10.12 7.92 1.71
C VAL A 74 8.73 7.31 1.74
N TRP A 75 7.71 7.99 1.19
CA TRP A 75 6.33 7.48 1.18
C TRP A 75 6.23 6.14 0.42
N GLY A 76 6.60 6.14 -0.86
CA GLY A 76 6.60 4.94 -1.70
C GLY A 76 7.54 3.85 -1.18
N PRO A 77 8.83 4.14 -0.96
CA PRO A 77 9.79 3.18 -0.42
C PRO A 77 9.37 2.58 0.93
N GLY A 78 8.79 3.36 1.83
CA GLY A 78 8.30 2.86 3.12
C GLY A 78 7.12 1.90 2.97
N LEU A 79 6.18 2.18 2.06
CA LEU A 79 5.06 1.27 1.76
C LEU A 79 5.55 -0.04 1.11
N ALA A 80 6.55 0.03 0.22
CA ALA A 80 7.20 -1.17 -0.32
C ALA A 80 7.95 -1.96 0.75
N ALA A 81 8.66 -1.28 1.65
CA ALA A 81 9.36 -1.92 2.76
C ALA A 81 8.38 -2.64 3.70
N VAL A 82 7.22 -2.05 4.01
CA VAL A 82 6.14 -2.74 4.74
C VAL A 82 5.65 -3.97 3.98
N ALA A 83 5.40 -3.86 2.68
CA ALA A 83 4.90 -4.97 1.87
C ALA A 83 5.89 -6.15 1.85
N VAL A 84 7.17 -5.87 1.60
CA VAL A 84 8.25 -6.87 1.56
C VAL A 84 8.50 -7.48 2.94
N SER A 85 8.63 -6.67 3.99
CA SER A 85 8.82 -7.18 5.36
C SER A 85 7.63 -8.03 5.82
N SER A 86 6.40 -7.60 5.54
CA SER A 86 5.19 -8.38 5.82
C SER A 86 5.21 -9.71 5.07
N ALA A 87 5.57 -9.69 3.78
CA ALA A 87 5.72 -10.89 2.98
C ALA A 87 6.84 -11.80 3.47
N LEU A 88 7.93 -11.28 4.04
CA LEU A 88 9.02 -12.11 4.59
C LEU A 88 8.61 -12.80 5.91
N VAL A 89 8.02 -12.06 6.84
CA VAL A 89 7.73 -12.56 8.20
C VAL A 89 6.39 -13.28 8.32
N GLY A 90 5.44 -12.99 7.43
CA GLY A 90 4.11 -13.58 7.45
C GLY A 90 4.09 -15.05 7.02
N SER A 91 3.19 -15.85 7.57
CA SER A 91 2.96 -17.24 7.16
C SER A 91 1.62 -17.45 6.43
N GLY A 92 1.03 -16.38 5.90
CA GLY A 92 -0.19 -16.42 5.09
C GLY A 92 -0.01 -17.04 3.70
N ASP A 93 -1.00 -16.88 2.84
CA ASP A 93 -0.95 -17.42 1.48
C ASP A 93 0.28 -16.89 0.70
N PRO A 94 1.19 -17.78 0.25
CA PRO A 94 2.48 -17.36 -0.30
C PRO A 94 2.34 -16.63 -1.63
N VAL A 95 1.41 -17.03 -2.49
CA VAL A 95 1.18 -16.38 -3.78
C VAL A 95 0.67 -14.96 -3.53
N ARG A 96 -0.37 -14.82 -2.70
CA ARG A 96 -0.96 -13.51 -2.40
C ARG A 96 0.03 -12.54 -1.77
N ARG A 97 0.78 -12.95 -0.73
CA ARG A 97 1.69 -12.03 -0.02
C ARG A 97 2.83 -11.54 -0.92
N TRP A 98 3.39 -12.42 -1.77
CA TRP A 98 4.47 -12.06 -2.67
C TRP A 98 3.99 -11.29 -3.90
N THR A 99 2.82 -11.61 -4.45
CA THR A 99 2.21 -10.81 -5.52
C THR A 99 1.96 -9.38 -5.07
N LEU A 100 1.36 -9.19 -3.89
CA LEU A 100 1.11 -7.85 -3.37
C LEU A 100 2.41 -7.11 -3.05
N ALA A 101 3.41 -7.76 -2.46
CA ALA A 101 4.73 -7.17 -2.24
C ALA A 101 5.41 -6.73 -3.55
N GLY A 102 5.35 -7.57 -4.59
CA GLY A 102 5.91 -7.27 -5.91
C GLY A 102 5.22 -6.10 -6.58
N LEU A 103 3.88 -6.08 -6.60
CA LEU A 103 3.11 -4.99 -7.21
C LEU A 103 3.29 -3.66 -6.46
N THR A 104 3.26 -3.68 -5.12
CA THR A 104 3.52 -2.49 -4.31
C THR A 104 4.95 -1.98 -4.53
N SER A 105 5.94 -2.87 -4.63
CA SER A 105 7.33 -2.47 -4.89
C SER A 105 7.49 -1.87 -6.28
N ALA A 106 6.89 -2.48 -7.32
CA ALA A 106 6.91 -1.94 -8.67
C ALA A 106 6.25 -0.55 -8.75
N TRP A 107 5.10 -0.39 -8.08
CA TRP A 107 4.43 0.90 -7.94
C TRP A 107 5.30 1.93 -7.22
N ALA A 108 5.92 1.55 -6.10
CA ALA A 108 6.78 2.42 -5.31
C ALA A 108 8.05 2.86 -6.06
N THR A 109 8.69 1.95 -6.81
CA THR A 109 9.86 2.30 -7.65
C THR A 109 9.48 3.32 -8.71
N ARG A 110 8.33 3.15 -9.36
CA ARG A 110 7.82 4.10 -10.35
C ARG A 110 7.53 5.46 -9.73
N LEU A 111 6.78 5.48 -8.61
CA LEU A 111 6.45 6.71 -7.90
C LEU A 111 7.72 7.43 -7.41
N GLY A 112 8.65 6.68 -6.81
CA GLY A 112 9.92 7.19 -6.31
C GLY A 112 10.75 7.85 -7.40
N ARG A 113 10.82 7.27 -8.61
CA ARG A 113 11.52 7.90 -9.74
C ARG A 113 10.94 9.27 -10.09
N LEU A 114 9.61 9.39 -10.12
CA LEU A 114 8.94 10.66 -10.43
C LEU A 114 9.14 11.72 -9.34
N ILE A 115 9.09 11.32 -8.07
CA ILE A 115 9.30 12.24 -6.94
C ILE A 115 10.76 12.69 -6.91
N VAL A 116 11.73 11.78 -7.07
CA VAL A 116 13.15 12.13 -7.10
C VAL A 116 13.46 13.09 -8.25
N GLN A 117 12.92 12.84 -9.45
CA GLN A 117 13.08 13.75 -10.60
C GLN A 117 12.52 15.14 -10.30
N ARG A 118 11.38 15.22 -9.60
CA ARG A 118 10.77 16.51 -9.22
C ARG A 118 11.61 17.25 -8.17
N VAL A 119 12.00 16.56 -7.11
CA VAL A 119 12.76 17.14 -5.98
C VAL A 119 14.16 17.57 -6.41
N ALA A 120 14.80 16.82 -7.30
CA ALA A 120 16.12 17.17 -7.86
C ALA A 120 16.05 18.36 -8.84
N GLY A 121 14.88 18.64 -9.41
CA GLY A 121 14.65 19.76 -10.33
C GLY A 121 14.10 21.03 -9.67
N SER A 122 13.88 21.04 -8.35
CA SER A 122 13.37 22.21 -7.63
C SER A 122 14.19 22.51 -6.37
N ASP A 123 14.76 23.72 -6.31
CA ASP A 123 15.45 24.24 -5.12
C ASP A 123 14.46 24.72 -4.04
N GLU A 124 13.18 24.92 -4.41
CA GLU A 124 12.11 25.36 -3.50
C GLU A 124 11.37 24.17 -2.88
N GLU A 125 11.20 24.20 -1.56
CA GLU A 125 10.38 23.24 -0.82
C GLU A 125 8.88 23.52 -1.03
N ASP A 126 8.04 22.47 -1.09
CA ASP A 126 6.59 22.64 -1.19
C ASP A 126 6.08 23.52 -0.01
N PRO A 127 5.38 24.64 -0.28
CA PRO A 127 4.89 25.57 0.73
C PRO A 127 4.09 24.93 1.88
N ARG A 128 3.51 23.76 1.63
CA ARG A 128 2.81 22.99 2.67
C ARG A 128 3.68 22.63 3.87
N TYR A 129 5.00 22.59 3.71
CA TYR A 129 5.93 22.25 4.79
C TYR A 129 6.48 23.50 5.49
N THR A 130 6.37 24.67 4.86
CA THR A 130 6.83 25.95 5.42
C THR A 130 5.71 26.69 6.18
N GLU A 131 4.44 26.49 5.82
CA GLU A 131 3.27 27.11 6.51
C GLU A 131 3.06 26.61 7.96
N PHE A 132 3.52 25.41 8.34
CA PHE A 132 3.33 24.86 9.70
C PHE A 132 4.37 25.35 10.74
N LEU A 133 5.08 26.43 10.47
CA LEU A 133 6.23 26.89 11.28
C LEU A 133 5.92 28.00 12.30
N GLU A 134 4.70 28.51 12.36
CA GLU A 134 4.41 29.58 13.33
C GLU A 134 4.24 29.00 14.74
N GLY A 135 5.32 29.07 15.54
CA GLY A 135 5.25 28.96 17.01
C GLY A 135 5.93 27.76 17.67
N ASP A 136 6.28 26.70 16.94
CA ASP A 136 6.89 25.47 17.51
C ASP A 136 8.39 25.30 17.13
N PRO A 137 9.23 24.67 17.97
CA PRO A 137 10.61 24.32 17.60
C PRO A 137 10.68 23.35 16.41
N VAL A 138 11.61 23.57 15.49
CA VAL A 138 11.80 22.77 14.26
C VAL A 138 11.81 21.24 14.49
N PRO A 139 12.50 20.69 15.51
CA PRO A 139 12.46 19.24 15.78
C PRO A 139 11.08 18.71 16.16
N VAL A 140 10.24 19.52 16.81
CA VAL A 140 8.88 19.16 17.21
C VAL A 140 7.97 19.09 15.99
N VAL A 141 8.07 20.08 15.09
CA VAL A 141 7.31 20.10 13.83
C VAL A 141 7.70 18.91 12.95
N ILE A 142 9.00 18.64 12.82
CA ILE A 142 9.51 17.45 12.12
C ILE A 142 8.95 16.18 12.78
N GLY A 143 9.06 16.03 14.10
CA GLY A 143 8.50 14.88 14.82
C GLY A 143 7.02 14.64 14.50
N LYS A 144 6.20 15.70 14.51
CA LYS A 144 4.77 15.61 14.18
C LYS A 144 4.52 15.18 12.73
N VAL A 145 5.26 15.74 11.76
CA VAL A 145 5.13 15.41 10.33
C VAL A 145 5.48 13.94 10.09
N PHE A 146 6.66 13.49 10.52
CA PHE A 146 7.14 12.13 10.26
C PHE A 146 6.35 11.08 11.05
N LEU A 147 5.84 11.42 12.25
CA LEU A 147 4.89 10.56 12.97
C LEU A 147 3.56 10.42 12.21
N THR A 148 2.99 11.52 11.73
CA THR A 148 1.73 11.50 10.96
C THR A 148 1.90 10.69 9.68
N GLN A 149 3.02 10.87 8.97
CA GLN A 149 3.37 10.11 7.78
C GLN A 149 3.54 8.62 8.08
N GLY A 150 4.20 8.26 9.18
CA GLY A 150 4.34 6.88 9.61
C GLY A 150 2.99 6.22 9.95
N LEU A 151 2.14 6.89 10.71
CA LEU A 151 0.80 6.39 11.02
C LEU A 151 -0.06 6.23 9.75
N ALA A 152 0.04 7.17 8.82
CA ALA A 152 -0.62 7.07 7.53
C ALA A 152 -0.11 5.88 6.70
N GLN A 153 1.20 5.63 6.66
CA GLN A 153 1.77 4.45 6.00
C GLN A 153 1.27 3.15 6.63
N LEU A 154 1.19 3.05 7.96
CA LEU A 154 0.67 1.88 8.63
C LEU A 154 -0.81 1.64 8.33
N LEU A 155 -1.62 2.70 8.34
CA LEU A 155 -3.04 2.63 8.00
C LEU A 155 -3.24 2.18 6.55
N VAL A 156 -2.58 2.84 5.60
CA VAL A 156 -2.69 2.56 4.16
C VAL A 156 -2.19 1.15 3.82
N SER A 157 -1.12 0.68 4.47
CA SER A 157 -0.54 -0.65 4.23
C SER A 157 -1.22 -1.78 5.01
N ALA A 158 -2.19 -1.48 5.89
CA ALA A 158 -2.87 -2.49 6.70
C ALA A 158 -3.44 -3.68 5.88
N PRO A 159 -4.02 -3.51 4.68
CA PRO A 159 -4.47 -4.65 3.89
C PRO A 159 -3.33 -5.59 3.47
N LEU A 160 -2.13 -5.06 3.21
CA LEU A 160 -0.95 -5.85 2.85
C LEU A 160 -0.48 -6.71 4.03
N GLN A 161 -0.50 -6.13 5.24
CA GLN A 161 -0.17 -6.84 6.48
C GLN A 161 -1.15 -7.99 6.72
N VAL A 162 -2.46 -7.73 6.62
CA VAL A 162 -3.50 -8.78 6.78
C VAL A 162 -3.40 -9.85 5.70
N ALA A 163 -3.11 -9.47 4.45
CA ALA A 163 -2.94 -10.43 3.36
C ALA A 163 -1.74 -11.36 3.58
N ALA A 164 -0.65 -10.83 4.13
CA ALA A 164 0.53 -11.60 4.50
C ALA A 164 0.34 -12.49 5.74
N ALA A 165 -0.62 -12.14 6.60
CA ALA A 165 -0.90 -12.87 7.84
C ALA A 165 -2.01 -13.93 7.72
N THR A 166 -2.81 -13.91 6.66
CA THR A 166 -3.99 -14.78 6.53
C THR A 166 -3.87 -15.73 5.34
N ARG A 167 -4.62 -16.83 5.38
CA ARG A 167 -4.76 -17.77 4.24
C ARG A 167 -5.94 -17.36 3.37
N LEU A 168 -5.92 -17.75 2.10
CA LEU A 168 -7.09 -17.64 1.24
C LEU A 168 -8.16 -18.66 1.68
N PRO A 169 -9.44 -18.30 1.69
CA PRO A 169 -10.50 -19.24 2.00
C PRO A 169 -10.78 -20.19 0.82
N ASP A 170 -11.32 -21.36 1.10
CA ASP A 170 -11.83 -22.29 0.07
C ASP A 170 -13.22 -21.88 -0.50
N SER A 171 -13.73 -20.71 -0.11
CA SER A 171 -15.03 -20.19 -0.56
C SER A 171 -14.90 -19.37 -1.83
N ALA A 172 -16.04 -19.04 -2.44
CA ALA A 172 -16.11 -18.15 -3.60
C ALA A 172 -15.35 -16.83 -3.36
N ARG A 173 -15.30 -16.30 -2.12
CA ARG A 173 -14.59 -15.05 -1.78
C ARG A 173 -13.11 -15.03 -2.19
N ARG A 174 -12.49 -16.19 -2.47
CA ARG A 174 -11.14 -16.28 -3.04
C ARG A 174 -10.98 -15.53 -4.36
N TRP A 175 -12.05 -15.31 -5.13
CA TRP A 175 -12.01 -14.55 -6.40
C TRP A 175 -11.60 -13.08 -6.20
N LEU A 176 -11.78 -12.53 -4.98
CA LEU A 176 -11.40 -11.17 -4.66
C LEU A 176 -9.88 -10.95 -4.76
N PHE A 177 -9.06 -12.00 -4.57
CA PHE A 177 -7.61 -11.92 -4.76
C PHE A 177 -7.21 -11.54 -6.20
N PRO A 178 -7.50 -12.35 -7.23
CA PRO A 178 -7.17 -12.00 -8.60
C PRO A 178 -7.89 -10.73 -9.09
N ALA A 179 -9.11 -10.45 -8.63
CA ALA A 179 -9.79 -9.20 -8.96
C ALA A 179 -9.09 -7.98 -8.38
N GLY A 180 -8.65 -8.03 -7.12
CA GLY A 180 -7.87 -6.97 -6.49
C GLY A 180 -6.53 -6.75 -7.19
N VAL A 181 -5.85 -7.83 -7.59
CA VAL A 181 -4.63 -7.76 -8.41
C VAL A 181 -4.89 -7.07 -9.74
N ALA A 182 -5.98 -7.41 -10.43
CA ALA A 182 -6.34 -6.77 -11.70
C ALA A 182 -6.64 -5.27 -11.53
N VAL A 183 -7.38 -4.90 -10.48
CA VAL A 183 -7.66 -3.48 -10.15
C VAL A 183 -6.36 -2.74 -9.80
N MET A 184 -5.47 -3.38 -9.05
CA MET A 184 -4.19 -2.79 -8.65
C MET A 184 -3.28 -2.55 -9.86
N ALA A 185 -3.15 -3.54 -10.75
CA ALA A 185 -2.38 -3.42 -11.98
C ALA A 185 -2.99 -2.38 -12.94
N GLY A 186 -4.32 -2.41 -13.13
CA GLY A 186 -5.03 -1.43 -13.96
C GLY A 186 -4.87 -0.01 -13.44
N GLY A 187 -4.98 0.19 -12.12
CA GLY A 187 -4.71 1.47 -11.47
C GLY A 187 -3.30 1.99 -11.73
N ALA A 188 -2.29 1.11 -11.56
CA ALA A 188 -0.90 1.46 -11.82
C ALA A 188 -0.64 1.81 -13.30
N VAL A 189 -1.33 1.16 -14.25
CA VAL A 189 -1.26 1.50 -15.68
C VAL A 189 -1.89 2.87 -15.95
N VAL A 190 -3.10 3.13 -15.43
CA VAL A 190 -3.77 4.44 -15.57
C VAL A 190 -2.89 5.55 -15.01
N GLU A 191 -2.33 5.33 -13.82
CA GLU A 191 -1.43 6.28 -13.18
C GLU A 191 -0.19 6.54 -14.04
N ALA A 192 0.47 5.49 -14.51
CA ALA A 192 1.69 5.62 -15.30
C ALA A 192 1.45 6.23 -16.69
N LEU A 193 0.27 6.06 -17.29
CA LEU A 193 -0.10 6.70 -18.56
C LEU A 193 -0.43 8.18 -18.34
N ALA A 194 -1.17 8.50 -17.28
CA ALA A 194 -1.53 9.88 -16.94
C ALA A 194 -0.28 10.72 -16.64
N ASP A 195 0.66 10.19 -15.85
CA ASP A 195 1.93 10.86 -15.55
C ASP A 195 2.79 11.04 -16.81
N ARG A 196 2.83 10.06 -17.72
CA ARG A 196 3.55 10.20 -19.01
C ARG A 196 2.93 11.28 -19.90
N GLN A 197 1.60 11.31 -20.02
CA GLN A 197 0.91 12.36 -20.76
C GLN A 197 1.22 13.75 -20.19
N LYS A 198 1.29 13.86 -18.85
CA LYS A 198 1.66 15.10 -18.17
C LYS A 198 3.10 15.50 -18.44
N ALA A 199 4.06 14.56 -18.35
CA ALA A 199 5.46 14.82 -18.64
C ALA A 199 5.66 15.31 -20.09
N GLN A 200 5.07 14.60 -21.06
CA GLN A 200 5.11 14.98 -22.47
C GLN A 200 4.50 16.36 -22.73
N TYR A 201 3.43 16.72 -22.02
CA TYR A 201 2.86 18.05 -22.09
C TYR A 201 3.80 19.11 -21.52
N GLN A 202 4.46 18.82 -20.40
CA GLN A 202 5.41 19.75 -19.77
C GLN A 202 6.63 20.03 -20.64
N GLU A 203 7.08 19.04 -21.43
CA GLU A 203 8.22 19.12 -22.35
C GLU A 203 7.94 19.87 -23.67
N ARG A 204 6.68 20.23 -23.96
CA ARG A 204 6.36 21.00 -25.19
C ARG A 204 6.84 22.44 -25.12
N ASP A 205 7.30 22.94 -26.26
CA ASP A 205 7.64 24.34 -26.50
C ASP A 205 6.41 25.24 -26.36
N ASP A 206 6.59 26.41 -25.75
CA ASP A 206 5.49 27.29 -25.34
C ASP A 206 4.69 27.87 -26.52
N GLU A 207 5.30 27.99 -27.71
CA GLU A 207 4.61 28.52 -28.90
C GLU A 207 3.45 27.64 -29.38
N ASP A 208 3.52 26.32 -29.17
CA ASP A 208 2.53 25.32 -29.61
C ASP A 208 1.81 24.60 -28.45
N LYS A 209 2.04 25.05 -27.21
CA LYS A 209 1.53 24.39 -26.01
C LYS A 209 0.12 24.87 -25.70
N PRO A 210 -0.88 23.97 -25.68
CA PRO A 210 -2.22 24.33 -25.21
C PRO A 210 -2.14 24.86 -23.78
N ASP A 211 -3.05 25.78 -23.40
CA ASP A 211 -3.08 26.35 -22.04
C ASP A 211 -3.29 25.31 -20.93
N VAL A 212 -3.98 24.21 -21.27
CA VAL A 212 -4.32 23.11 -20.36
C VAL A 212 -4.19 21.78 -21.10
N LEU A 213 -3.68 20.76 -20.40
CA LEU A 213 -3.74 19.38 -20.84
C LEU A 213 -5.17 18.82 -20.65
N ASP A 214 -5.97 18.83 -21.71
CA ASP A 214 -7.36 18.34 -21.69
C ASP A 214 -7.62 17.15 -22.63
N THR A 215 -6.54 16.49 -23.10
CA THR A 215 -6.60 15.32 -23.98
C THR A 215 -6.21 14.01 -23.27
N GLY A 216 -6.47 12.86 -23.90
CA GLY A 216 -6.08 11.56 -23.35
C GLY A 216 -6.83 11.25 -22.06
N LEU A 217 -6.16 10.76 -21.02
CA LEU A 217 -6.80 10.48 -19.72
C LEU A 217 -7.25 11.76 -19.01
N TRP A 218 -6.58 12.87 -19.29
CA TRP A 218 -6.90 14.19 -18.74
C TRP A 218 -8.19 14.78 -19.33
N ALA A 219 -8.73 14.22 -20.41
CA ALA A 219 -10.08 14.56 -20.90
C ALA A 219 -11.19 13.95 -20.03
N TRP A 220 -10.90 12.85 -19.31
CA TRP A 220 -11.88 12.08 -18.56
C TRP A 220 -11.92 12.44 -17.09
N SER A 221 -10.77 12.81 -16.53
CA SER A 221 -10.61 13.24 -15.15
C SER A 221 -9.54 14.33 -15.09
N ARG A 222 -9.70 15.28 -14.17
CA ARG A 222 -8.68 16.32 -13.91
C ARG A 222 -7.51 15.80 -13.08
N HIS A 223 -7.66 14.63 -12.46
CA HIS A 223 -6.60 13.97 -11.68
C HIS A 223 -6.57 12.46 -11.98
N PRO A 224 -6.35 12.04 -13.25
CA PRO A 224 -6.42 10.64 -13.63
C PRO A 224 -5.29 9.81 -13.01
N ASN A 225 -4.14 10.44 -12.72
CA ASN A 225 -3.05 9.79 -12.00
C ASN A 225 -3.42 9.46 -10.55
N TYR A 226 -4.02 10.38 -9.81
CA TYR A 226 -4.51 10.13 -8.45
C TYR A 226 -5.66 9.13 -8.41
N PHE A 227 -6.50 9.08 -9.44
CA PHE A 227 -7.49 8.02 -9.60
C PHE A 227 -6.81 6.65 -9.76
N GLY A 228 -5.80 6.56 -10.61
CA GLY A 228 -4.99 5.34 -10.77
C GLY A 228 -4.34 4.87 -9.47
N ASP A 229 -3.72 5.78 -8.71
CA ASP A 229 -3.15 5.50 -7.38
C ASP A 229 -4.24 5.01 -6.39
N SER A 230 -5.39 5.66 -6.36
CA SER A 230 -6.52 5.20 -5.54
C SER A 230 -7.00 3.79 -5.93
N CYS A 231 -6.98 3.45 -7.22
CA CYS A 231 -7.24 2.09 -7.69
C CYS A 231 -6.17 1.09 -7.24
N VAL A 232 -4.88 1.47 -7.18
CA VAL A 232 -3.81 0.61 -6.63
C VAL A 232 -4.16 0.18 -5.20
N TRP A 233 -4.51 1.12 -4.33
CA TRP A 233 -4.80 0.83 -2.93
C TRP A 233 -6.17 0.19 -2.70
N ALA A 234 -7.18 0.54 -3.50
CA ALA A 234 -8.46 -0.18 -3.51
C ALA A 234 -8.27 -1.64 -3.96
N GLY A 235 -7.42 -1.88 -4.95
CA GLY A 235 -7.06 -3.22 -5.43
C GLY A 235 -6.30 -4.03 -4.38
N ALA A 236 -5.34 -3.42 -3.68
CA ALA A 236 -4.64 -4.04 -2.56
C ALA A 236 -5.60 -4.44 -1.42
N TRP A 237 -6.56 -3.56 -1.08
CA TRP A 237 -7.62 -3.88 -0.13
C TRP A 237 -8.51 -5.03 -0.62
N LEU A 238 -8.99 -4.97 -1.85
CA LEU A 238 -9.84 -5.99 -2.46
C LEU A 238 -9.15 -7.36 -2.46
N ALA A 239 -7.86 -7.39 -2.80
CA ALA A 239 -7.05 -8.60 -2.80
C ALA A 239 -6.90 -9.23 -1.39
N SER A 240 -6.88 -8.38 -0.36
CA SER A 240 -6.84 -8.80 1.04
C SER A 240 -8.23 -9.24 1.56
N ALA A 241 -9.31 -8.56 1.12
CA ALA A 241 -10.69 -8.70 1.58
C ALA A 241 -11.28 -10.12 1.41
N ALA A 242 -10.63 -10.98 0.63
CA ALA A 242 -10.92 -12.41 0.54
C ALA A 242 -11.01 -13.08 1.94
N SER A 243 -10.16 -12.67 2.89
CA SER A 243 -10.00 -13.35 4.19
C SER A 243 -10.33 -12.42 5.37
N PRO A 244 -11.18 -12.82 6.32
CA PRO A 244 -11.30 -12.11 7.59
C PRO A 244 -9.94 -12.06 8.33
N PRO A 245 -9.60 -10.95 9.01
CA PRO A 245 -10.42 -9.77 9.28
C PRO A 245 -10.23 -8.63 8.26
N ALA A 246 -9.78 -8.88 7.03
CA ALA A 246 -9.39 -7.82 6.08
C ALA A 246 -10.46 -6.77 5.78
N GLY A 247 -11.74 -7.06 6.00
CA GLY A 247 -12.81 -6.05 5.94
C GLY A 247 -12.57 -4.85 6.88
N LEU A 248 -11.94 -5.07 8.04
CA LEU A 248 -11.57 -4.00 8.98
C LEU A 248 -10.52 -3.03 8.42
N THR A 249 -9.83 -3.40 7.33
CA THR A 249 -8.84 -2.55 6.66
C THR A 249 -9.44 -1.67 5.57
N ALA A 250 -10.78 -1.65 5.40
CA ALA A 250 -11.48 -0.76 4.47
C ALA A 250 -11.19 0.75 4.65
N PRO A 251 -10.84 1.26 5.85
CA PRO A 251 -10.37 2.63 5.99
C PRO A 251 -9.09 2.95 5.21
N ALA A 252 -8.27 1.96 4.86
CA ALA A 252 -7.00 2.16 4.16
C ALA A 252 -7.15 2.79 2.76
N PRO A 253 -7.94 2.24 1.83
CA PRO A 253 -8.16 2.88 0.52
C PRO A 253 -8.90 4.23 0.63
N ILE A 254 -9.77 4.40 1.63
CA ILE A 254 -10.46 5.67 1.90
C ILE A 254 -9.45 6.73 2.32
N ALA A 255 -8.56 6.38 3.25
CA ALA A 255 -7.50 7.27 3.71
C ALA A 255 -6.55 7.65 2.58
N MET A 256 -6.15 6.69 1.71
CA MET A 256 -5.35 7.00 0.53
C MET A 256 -6.04 8.01 -0.40
N ALA A 257 -7.30 7.75 -0.76
CA ALA A 257 -8.05 8.68 -1.62
C ALA A 257 -8.19 10.07 -0.97
N TYR A 258 -8.43 10.12 0.34
CA TYR A 258 -8.48 11.38 1.09
C TYR A 258 -7.14 12.13 1.04
N LEU A 259 -6.02 11.43 1.29
CA LEU A 259 -4.70 12.02 1.26
C LEU A 259 -4.42 12.63 -0.12
N LEU A 260 -4.65 11.89 -1.20
CA LEU A 260 -4.43 12.35 -2.58
C LEU A 260 -5.30 13.58 -2.94
N VAL A 261 -6.58 13.57 -2.57
CA VAL A 261 -7.51 14.63 -2.94
C VAL A 261 -7.34 15.89 -2.10
N TYR A 262 -7.23 15.74 -0.78
CA TYR A 262 -7.34 16.84 0.17
C TYR A 262 -6.02 17.24 0.81
N ALA A 263 -5.20 16.28 1.23
CA ALA A 263 -4.00 16.57 2.01
C ALA A 263 -2.78 16.91 1.14
N THR A 264 -2.55 16.13 0.07
CA THR A 264 -1.27 16.13 -0.64
C THR A 264 -1.30 16.69 -2.05
N GLY A 265 -2.46 16.75 -2.74
CA GLY A 265 -2.43 16.96 -4.19
C GLY A 265 -3.54 17.79 -4.81
N ALA A 266 -4.69 17.16 -5.04
CA ALA A 266 -5.61 17.59 -6.09
C ALA A 266 -6.18 19.00 -5.86
N LYS A 267 -6.85 19.21 -4.72
CA LYS A 267 -7.50 20.49 -4.42
C LYS A 267 -6.51 21.66 -4.33
N ARG A 268 -5.34 21.44 -3.73
CA ARG A 268 -4.30 22.49 -3.62
C ARG A 268 -3.74 22.86 -5.00
N THR A 269 -3.61 21.88 -5.89
CA THR A 269 -3.19 22.13 -7.27
C THR A 269 -4.26 22.92 -8.03
N GLU A 270 -5.54 22.53 -7.92
CA GLU A 270 -6.63 23.26 -8.59
C GLU A 270 -6.74 24.70 -8.11
N LYS A 271 -6.64 24.95 -6.79
CA LYS A 271 -6.71 26.30 -6.22
C LYS A 271 -5.58 27.22 -6.72
N ARG A 272 -4.44 26.66 -7.09
CA ARG A 272 -3.34 27.43 -7.72
C ARG A 272 -3.63 27.71 -9.20
N MET A 273 -4.23 26.75 -9.89
CA MET A 273 -4.48 26.81 -11.34
C MET A 273 -5.77 27.56 -11.72
N GLU A 274 -6.77 27.66 -10.83
CA GLU A 274 -8.06 28.33 -11.09
C GLU A 274 -7.93 29.83 -11.40
N LYS A 275 -6.76 30.42 -11.11
CA LYS A 275 -6.41 31.79 -11.53
C LYS A 275 -6.36 31.94 -13.05
N ARG A 276 -6.12 30.85 -13.80
CA ARG A 276 -6.07 30.83 -15.27
C ARG A 276 -7.47 30.60 -15.83
N GLU A 277 -7.89 31.42 -16.79
CA GLU A 277 -9.21 31.31 -17.42
C GLU A 277 -9.43 29.97 -18.11
N ALA A 278 -8.48 29.53 -18.95
CA ALA A 278 -8.53 28.23 -19.60
C ALA A 278 -8.70 27.05 -18.63
N TYR A 279 -8.14 27.15 -17.42
CA TYR A 279 -8.29 26.11 -16.40
C TYR A 279 -9.69 26.11 -15.77
N ARG A 280 -10.30 27.28 -15.56
CA ARG A 280 -11.70 27.37 -15.12
C ARG A 280 -12.64 26.75 -16.15
N ASP A 281 -12.35 26.91 -17.43
CA ASP A 281 -13.12 26.32 -18.53
C ASP A 281 -12.99 24.80 -18.56
N TYR A 282 -11.76 24.31 -18.38
CA TYR A 282 -11.48 22.89 -18.18
C TYR A 282 -12.23 22.30 -16.97
N GLN A 283 -12.29 23.03 -15.84
CA GLN A 283 -13.04 22.60 -14.64
C GLN A 283 -14.55 22.44 -14.88
N ARG A 284 -15.14 23.19 -15.82
CA ARG A 284 -16.56 23.09 -16.16
C ARG A 284 -16.87 21.87 -17.02
N ARG A 285 -15.93 21.44 -17.88
CA ARG A 285 -16.13 20.36 -18.86
C ARG A 285 -15.69 18.98 -18.35
N VAL A 286 -14.64 18.91 -17.53
CA VAL A 286 -13.98 17.66 -17.14
C VAL A 286 -14.21 17.33 -15.66
N ALA A 287 -14.51 16.06 -15.37
CA ALA A 287 -14.78 15.60 -14.01
C ALA A 287 -13.56 15.73 -13.10
N PHE A 288 -13.78 16.10 -11.83
CA PHE A 288 -12.68 16.31 -10.89
C PHE A 288 -11.83 15.06 -10.67
N PHE A 289 -12.43 13.92 -10.33
CA PHE A 289 -11.68 12.75 -9.87
C PHE A 289 -12.11 11.45 -10.56
N LEU A 290 -13.38 11.07 -10.43
CA LEU A 290 -13.91 9.89 -11.10
C LEU A 290 -14.01 10.13 -12.61
N PRO A 291 -13.36 9.30 -13.46
CA PRO A 291 -13.40 9.45 -14.91
C PRO A 291 -14.84 9.47 -15.45
N ARG A 292 -15.16 10.45 -16.29
CA ARG A 292 -16.44 10.55 -17.01
C ARG A 292 -16.19 11.00 -18.46
N PRO A 293 -17.05 10.63 -19.40
CA PRO A 293 -16.94 11.12 -20.77
C PRO A 293 -16.89 12.66 -20.80
N PRO A 294 -16.02 13.26 -21.63
CA PRO A 294 -15.89 14.71 -21.71
C PRO A 294 -17.19 15.35 -22.21
N LYS A 295 -17.54 16.51 -21.64
CA LYS A 295 -18.66 17.33 -22.13
C LYS A 295 -18.14 18.20 -23.29
N SER A 296 -18.85 18.15 -24.43
CA SER A 296 -18.65 19.04 -25.58
C SER A 296 -18.92 20.49 -25.22
#